data_AF-A0A9P7IZ13-F1
#
_entry.id   AF-A0A9P7IZ13-F1
#
_cell.length_a   1.000
_cell.length_b   1.000
_cell.length_c   1.000
_cell.angle_alpha   90.00
_cell.angle_beta   90.00
_cell.angle_gamma   90.00
#
_symmetry.space_group_name_H-M   'P 1'
#
loop_
_entity.id
_entity.type
_entity.pdbx_description
1 polymer ?
#
loop_
_entity_poly.entity_id
_entity_poly.type
_entity_poly.pdbx_seq_one_letter_code
_entity_poly.pdbx_strand_id
1 'polypeptide(L)'
;MILYPDVQARVHAEINQVVMHDKMPSIDDRPSLPYLDAVLREVLRWCPPIPLGMAHATINDDFYGGYFIPKVRYMTRGCIDLSVVQLGTMVMV
;
A
#
# COMPACT_ATOMS: atom_id res chain seq x y z
N MET A 1 -14.41 5.45 -8.21
CA MET A 1 -15.15 4.93 -9.38
C MET A 1 -16.03 5.97 -10.05
N ILE A 2 -16.77 6.80 -9.30
CA ILE A 2 -17.62 7.89 -9.88
C ILE A 2 -16.84 8.85 -10.79
N LEU A 3 -15.57 9.15 -10.47
CA LEU A 3 -14.71 10.03 -11.29
C LEU A 3 -14.16 9.36 -12.57
N TYR A 4 -14.19 8.03 -12.66
CA TYR A 4 -13.62 7.25 -13.76
C TYR A 4 -14.54 6.07 -14.13
N PRO A 5 -15.69 6.35 -14.77
CA PRO A 5 -16.68 5.32 -15.10
C PRO A 5 -16.13 4.27 -16.08
N ASP A 6 -15.23 4.64 -16.99
CA ASP A 6 -14.64 3.73 -17.97
C ASP A 6 -13.79 2.64 -17.30
N VAL A 7 -13.03 3.01 -16.26
CA VAL A 7 -12.21 2.08 -15.48
C VAL A 7 -13.13 1.11 -14.72
N GLN A 8 -14.23 1.62 -14.15
CA GLN A 8 -15.23 0.79 -13.50
C GLN A 8 -15.86 -0.23 -14.46
N ALA A 9 -16.26 0.21 -15.67
CA ALA A 9 -16.86 -0.68 -16.66
C ALA A 9 -15.90 -1.83 -17.06
N ARG A 10 -14.60 -1.54 -17.21
CA ARG A 10 -13.59 -2.56 -17.51
C ARG A 10 -13.40 -3.56 -16.38
N VAL A 11 -13.36 -3.10 -15.13
CA VAL A 11 -13.27 -3.98 -13.96
C VAL A 11 -14.49 -4.90 -13.88
N HIS A 12 -15.70 -4.38 -14.09
CA HIS A 12 -16.91 -5.21 -14.11
C HIS A 12 -16.89 -6.24 -15.24
N ALA A 13 -16.38 -5.88 -16.42
CA ALA A 13 -16.24 -6.84 -17.53
C ALA A 13 -15.27 -7.97 -17.18
N GLU A 14 -14.13 -7.69 -16.55
CA GLU A 14 -13.17 -8.70 -16.09
C GLU A 14 -13.81 -9.63 -15.03
N ILE A 15 -14.51 -9.07 -14.04
CA ILE A 15 -15.19 -9.86 -13.00
C ILE A 15 -16.24 -10.78 -13.61
N ASN A 16 -17.06 -10.28 -14.54
CA ASN A 16 -18.09 -11.08 -15.20
C ASN A 16 -17.53 -12.21 -16.08
N GLN A 17 -16.28 -12.08 -16.55
CA GLN A 17 -15.61 -13.13 -17.32
C GLN A 17 -15.07 -14.24 -16.42
N VAL A 18 -14.57 -13.90 -15.24
CA VAL A 18 -13.89 -14.83 -14.34
C VAL A 18 -14.85 -15.50 -13.36
N VAL A 19 -15.78 -14.73 -12.79
CA VAL A 19 -16.74 -15.23 -11.82
C VAL A 19 -18.00 -15.68 -12.57
N MET A 20 -18.24 -16.99 -12.58
CA MET A 20 -19.49 -17.54 -13.09
C MET A 20 -20.66 -16.98 -12.26
N HIS A 21 -21.74 -16.57 -12.92
CA HIS A 21 -22.85 -15.81 -12.32
C HIS A 21 -23.51 -16.48 -11.10
N ASP A 22 -23.38 -17.80 -10.95
CA ASP A 22 -23.95 -18.58 -9.84
C ASP A 22 -22.96 -18.83 -8.67
N LYS A 23 -21.70 -18.40 -8.78
CA LYS A 23 -20.68 -18.61 -7.74
C LYS A 23 -20.38 -17.31 -7.01
N MET A 24 -20.34 -17.38 -5.68
CA MET A 24 -19.83 -16.28 -4.86
C MET A 24 -18.30 -16.14 -5.06
N PRO A 25 -17.77 -14.93 -5.28
CA PRO A 25 -16.34 -14.74 -5.48
C PRO A 25 -15.53 -15.20 -4.25
N SER A 26 -14.51 -16.02 -4.47
CA SER A 26 -13.55 -16.45 -3.43
C SER A 26 -12.23 -15.69 -3.56
N ILE A 27 -11.43 -15.70 -2.50
CA ILE A 27 -10.06 -15.16 -2.52
C ILE A 27 -9.18 -15.92 -3.52
N ASP A 28 -9.50 -17.18 -3.80
CA ASP A 28 -8.79 -18.03 -4.76
C ASP A 28 -8.95 -17.54 -6.21
N ASP A 29 -9.95 -16.71 -6.50
CA ASP A 29 -10.22 -16.17 -7.83
C ASP A 29 -9.37 -14.90 -8.11
N ARG A 30 -8.69 -14.36 -7.09
CA ARG A 30 -7.82 -13.17 -7.18
C ARG A 30 -6.68 -13.26 -8.23
N PRO A 31 -5.92 -14.37 -8.39
CA PRO A 31 -4.91 -14.46 -9.44
C PRO A 31 -5.48 -14.35 -10.86
N SER A 32 -6.77 -14.63 -11.05
CA SER A 32 -7.47 -14.52 -12.32
C SER A 32 -7.98 -13.10 -12.62
N LEU A 33 -7.85 -12.16 -11.67
CA LEU A 33 -8.35 -10.77 -11.77
C LEU A 33 -7.19 -9.74 -11.73
N PRO A 34 -6.27 -9.75 -12.71
CA PRO A 34 -5.10 -8.88 -12.70
C PRO A 34 -5.43 -7.39 -12.83
N TYR A 35 -6.48 -7.02 -13.57
CA TYR A 35 -6.83 -5.60 -13.75
C TYR A 35 -7.47 -5.01 -12.49
N LEU A 36 -8.36 -5.77 -11.83
CA LEU A 36 -8.89 -5.41 -10.51
C LEU A 36 -7.75 -5.20 -9.48
N ASP A 37 -6.76 -6.08 -9.44
CA ASP A 37 -5.63 -5.95 -8.51
C ASP A 37 -4.79 -4.70 -8.82
N ALA A 38 -4.55 -4.41 -10.10
CA ALA A 38 -3.87 -3.18 -10.51
C ALA A 38 -4.64 -1.91 -10.07
N VAL A 39 -5.96 -1.88 -10.25
CA VAL A 39 -6.81 -0.76 -9.81
C VAL A 39 -6.77 -0.61 -8.29
N LEU A 40 -6.85 -1.70 -7.54
CA LEU A 40 -6.75 -1.67 -6.09
C LEU A 40 -5.41 -1.08 -5.61
N ARG A 41 -4.30 -1.51 -6.24
CA ARG A 41 -2.96 -0.99 -5.93
C ARG A 41 -2.84 0.50 -6.23
N GLU A 42 -3.46 0.97 -7.31
CA GLU A 42 -3.45 2.40 -7.65
C GLU A 42 -4.30 3.24 -6.69
N VAL A 43 -5.45 2.72 -6.23
CA VAL A 43 -6.27 3.38 -5.21
C VAL A 43 -5.50 3.51 -3.89
N LEU A 44 -4.83 2.44 -3.47
CA LEU A 44 -4.01 2.47 -2.25
C LEU A 44 -2.77 3.37 -2.39
N ARG A 45 -2.26 3.57 -3.61
CA ARG A 45 -1.20 4.53 -3.90
C ARG A 45 -1.70 5.98 -3.79
N TRP A 46 -2.88 6.27 -4.33
CA TRP A 46 -3.46 7.63 -4.32
C TRP A 46 -3.95 8.04 -2.94
N CYS A 47 -4.69 7.15 -2.28
CA CYS A 47 -5.32 7.41 -0.99
C CYS A 47 -5.04 6.24 -0.04
N PRO A 48 -3.80 6.10 0.45
CA PRO A 48 -3.50 5.10 1.47
C PRO A 48 -4.34 5.37 2.73
N PRO A 49 -4.85 4.33 3.41
CA PRO A 49 -5.65 4.49 4.62
C PRO A 49 -4.84 5.10 5.79
N ILE A 50 -3.51 4.97 5.77
CA ILE A 50 -2.60 5.57 6.75
C ILE A 50 -1.54 6.40 6.01
N PRO A 51 -1.86 7.65 5.60
CA PRO A 51 -0.98 8.46 4.75
C PRO A 51 0.41 8.72 5.33
N LEU A 52 0.52 8.83 6.65
CA LEU A 52 1.78 9.09 7.35
C LEU A 52 2.40 7.84 8.00
N GLY A 53 1.79 6.66 7.79
CA GLY A 53 2.14 5.44 8.51
C GLY A 53 1.90 5.56 10.02
N MET A 54 2.35 4.55 10.77
CA MET A 54 2.45 4.66 12.23
C MET A 54 3.76 5.36 12.60
N ALA A 55 3.75 6.11 13.70
CA ALA A 55 4.97 6.69 14.24
C ALA A 55 5.89 5.58 14.74
N HIS A 56 7.13 5.56 14.25
CA HIS A 56 8.17 4.64 14.72
C HIS A 56 9.09 5.38 15.70
N ALA A 57 9.74 4.68 16.61
CA ALA A 57 10.70 5.27 17.53
C ALA A 57 12.07 4.58 17.39
N THR A 58 13.15 5.36 17.42
CA THR A 58 14.51 4.83 17.41
C THR A 58 14.87 4.20 18.76
N ILE A 59 15.29 2.94 18.73
CA ILE A 59 15.73 2.20 19.93
C ILE A 59 17.17 2.58 20.30
N ASN A 60 17.99 2.97 19.32
CA ASN A 60 19.38 3.38 19.48
C ASN A 60 19.67 4.64 18.65
N ASP A 61 20.78 5.32 18.96
CA ASP A 61 21.29 6.42 18.14
C ASP A 61 21.77 5.89 16.79
N ASP A 62 21.41 6.57 15.69
CA ASP A 62 21.76 6.15 14.34
C ASP A 62 22.11 7.35 13.44
N PHE A 63 22.86 7.10 12.37
CA PHE A 63 23.19 8.09 11.35
C PHE A 63 22.57 7.66 10.02
N TYR A 64 21.59 8.42 9.53
CA TYR A 64 20.93 8.15 8.26
C TYR A 64 21.08 9.34 7.30
N GLY A 65 21.57 9.10 6.08
CA GLY A 65 21.68 10.13 5.05
C GLY A 65 22.53 11.35 5.46
N GLY A 66 23.50 11.17 6.36
CA GLY A 66 24.31 12.25 6.94
C GLY A 66 23.68 12.98 8.13
N TYR A 67 22.47 12.61 8.55
CA TYR A 67 21.79 13.19 9.71
C TYR A 67 21.93 12.28 10.94
N PHE A 68 22.24 12.89 12.09
CA PHE A 68 22.25 12.20 13.38
C PHE A 68 20.83 12.09 13.94
N ILE A 69 20.42 10.88 14.28
CA ILE A 69 19.12 10.56 14.85
C ILE A 69 19.33 10.05 16.29
N PRO A 70 18.91 10.81 17.31
CA PRO A 70 18.98 10.35 18.69
C PRO A 70 17.95 9.28 19.01
N LYS A 71 18.23 8.47 20.02
CA LYS A 71 17.35 7.49 20.64
C LYS A 71 16.08 8.14 21.20
N VAL A 72 14.96 7.41 21.13
CA VAL A 72 13.60 7.86 21.54
C VAL A 72 13.10 9.07 20.74
N ARG A 73 13.39 9.14 19.43
CA ARG A 73 12.76 10.11 18.54
C ARG A 73 11.62 9.45 17.76
N TYR A 74 10.43 10.03 17.85
CA TYR A 74 9.29 9.62 17.03
C TYR A 74 9.46 10.11 15.60
N MET A 75 9.52 9.17 14.65
CA MET A 75 9.64 9.38 13.22
C MET A 75 8.33 8.98 12.55
N THR A 76 7.67 9.91 11.88
CA THR A 76 6.55 9.62 10.98
C THR A 76 7.04 9.62 9.53
N ARG A 77 6.31 8.95 8.61
CA ARG A 77 6.71 8.81 7.19
C ARG A 77 6.95 10.15 6.49
N GLY A 78 6.36 11.24 6.97
CA GLY A 78 6.58 12.59 6.45
C GLY A 78 7.93 13.21 6.81
N CYS A 79 8.64 12.66 7.81
CA CYS A 79 9.94 13.15 8.28
C CYS A 79 11.15 12.35 7.74
N ILE A 80 10.90 11.18 7.14
CA ILE A 80 11.93 10.29 6.60
C ILE A 80 11.66 10.03 5.13
N ASP A 81 12.68 10.18 4.30
CA ASP A 81 12.59 9.94 2.86
C ASP A 81 12.02 8.54 2.56
N LEU A 82 11.19 8.42 1.52
CA LEU A 82 10.31 7.25 1.35
C LEU A 82 11.11 5.93 1.18
N SER A 83 12.38 6.05 0.80
CA SER A 83 13.39 5.01 0.61
C SER A 83 13.85 4.29 1.89
N VAL A 84 13.72 4.90 3.09
CA VAL A 84 14.18 4.27 4.35
C VAL A 84 13.30 3.07 4.74
N VAL A 85 11.99 3.18 4.53
CA VAL A 85 11.03 2.18 5.01
C VAL A 85 10.99 0.93 4.13
N GLN A 86 11.43 0.99 2.87
CA GLN A 86 11.47 -0.20 2.01
C GLN A 86 12.67 -1.12 2.27
N LEU A 87 13.72 -0.63 2.94
CA LEU A 87 14.91 -1.41 3.29
C LEU A 87 15.00 -1.74 4.78
N GLY A 88 14.22 -1.09 5.65
CA GLY A 88 14.47 -1.04 7.09
C GLY A 88 13.49 -1.78 8.01
N THR A 89 12.53 -2.55 7.51
CA THR A 89 11.54 -3.25 8.36
C THR A 89 12.16 -4.26 9.34
N MET A 90 13.47 -4.52 9.26
CA MET A 90 14.15 -5.51 10.11
C MET A 90 14.88 -4.92 11.34
N VAL A 91 14.92 -3.59 11.53
CA VAL A 91 15.67 -2.95 12.65
C VAL A 91 14.77 -2.11 13.59
N MET A 92 13.46 -2.14 13.41
CA MET A 92 12.50 -1.36 14.22
C MET A 92 11.49 -2.22 15.00
N VAL A 93 11.92 -3.39 15.48
CA VAL A 93 11.26 -4.16 16.56
C VAL A 93 12.28 -4.42 17.65
#